data_AF-A0A2V9NJZ3-F1
#
_entry.id   AF-A0A2V9NJZ3-F1
#
_cell.length_a   1.000
_cell.length_b   1.000
_cell.length_c   1.000
_cell.angle_alpha   90.00
_cell.angle_beta   90.00
_cell.angle_gamma   90.00
#
_symmetry.space_group_name_H-M   'P 1'
#
loop_
_entity.id
_entity.type
_entity.pdbx_description
1 polymer ?
#
loop_
_entity_poly.entity_id
_entity_poly.type
_entity_poly.pdbx_seq_one_letter_code
_entity_poly.pdbx_strand_id
1 'polypeptide(L)'
;GENPIRANYTGQPIFGPGTQTATQWFDRAAFATPGAFTFGNVGRNSVYGPGMQTLDLALARDFRLTERAKFQFRGEFFNSLNHTNLGTPDRFVNTPQFGTITQSTTPGRQVQLSARLSF
;
A
#
# COMPACT_ATOMS: atom_id res chain seq x y z
N GLY A 1 6.56 11.55 10.14
CA GLY A 1 7.22 12.86 10.19
C GLY A 1 7.01 13.56 8.87
N GLU A 2 6.81 14.87 8.87
CA GLU A 2 6.79 15.64 7.63
C GLU A 2 8.23 15.89 7.17
N ASN A 3 8.48 15.83 5.86
CA ASN A 3 9.76 16.27 5.31
C ASN A 3 9.80 17.81 5.39
N PRO A 4 10.71 18.44 6.15
CA PRO A 4 10.82 19.88 6.13
C PRO A 4 11.40 20.40 4.80
N ILE A 5 12.03 19.55 3.98
CA ILE A 5 12.74 19.96 2.76
C ILE A 5 11.92 19.62 1.50
N ARG A 6 11.43 20.66 0.83
CA ARG A 6 10.91 20.53 -0.54
C ARG A 6 12.07 20.37 -1.51
N ALA A 7 12.04 19.35 -2.38
CA ALA A 7 13.08 19.13 -3.39
C ALA A 7 12.98 20.11 -4.57
N ASN A 8 14.05 20.21 -5.36
CA ASN A 8 14.03 20.78 -6.70
C ASN A 8 13.72 19.71 -7.73
N TYR A 9 12.83 20.00 -8.68
CA TYR A 9 12.66 19.22 -9.90
C TYR A 9 13.77 19.57 -10.89
N THR A 10 14.45 18.55 -11.41
CA THR A 10 15.63 18.72 -12.28
C THR A 10 15.29 18.75 -13.77
N GLY A 11 14.03 18.47 -14.13
CA GLY A 11 13.58 18.33 -15.53
C GLY A 11 13.65 16.90 -16.06
N GLN A 12 14.24 15.95 -15.32
CA GLN A 12 14.25 14.54 -15.71
C GLN A 12 12.87 13.89 -15.51
N PRO A 13 12.49 12.88 -16.32
CA PRO A 13 11.24 12.15 -16.12
C PRO A 13 11.15 11.55 -14.71
N ILE A 14 10.05 11.82 -14.00
CA ILE A 14 9.83 11.27 -12.65
C ILE A 14 9.67 9.74 -12.72
N PHE A 15 8.97 9.25 -13.74
CA PHE A 15 8.77 7.81 -13.98
C PHE A 15 9.48 7.45 -15.28
N GLY A 16 10.56 6.69 -15.15
CA GLY A 16 11.36 6.20 -16.27
C GLY A 16 11.42 4.66 -16.32
N PRO A 17 12.09 4.09 -17.32
CA PRO A 17 12.33 2.65 -17.40
C PRO A 17 12.99 2.13 -16.12
N GLY A 18 12.53 0.98 -15.62
CA GLY A 18 13.06 0.36 -14.39
C GLY A 18 12.61 1.01 -13.08
N THR A 19 11.75 2.04 -13.12
CA THR A 19 11.08 2.58 -11.93
C THR A 19 9.81 1.79 -11.58
N GLN A 20 9.00 2.27 -10.63
CA GLN A 20 7.78 1.59 -10.15
C GLN A 20 8.04 0.22 -9.49
N THR A 21 9.20 0.08 -8.88
CA THR A 21 9.54 -1.07 -8.03
C THR A 21 9.67 -0.65 -6.57
N ALA A 22 9.67 -1.60 -5.64
CA ALA A 22 9.84 -1.29 -4.21
C ALA A 22 11.22 -0.65 -3.92
N THR A 23 12.27 -0.99 -4.67
CA THR A 23 13.62 -0.43 -4.46
C THR A 23 13.85 0.88 -5.21
N GLN A 24 13.06 1.15 -6.25
CA GLN A 24 13.13 2.38 -7.03
C GLN A 24 11.76 2.69 -7.62
N TRP A 25 10.95 3.43 -6.88
CA TRP A 25 9.58 3.76 -7.28
C TRP A 25 9.53 4.86 -8.35
N PHE A 26 10.42 5.84 -8.26
CA PHE A 26 10.59 6.92 -9.23
C PHE A 26 12.08 7.16 -9.46
N ASP A 27 12.42 7.89 -10.53
CA ASP A 27 13.79 8.29 -10.80
C ASP A 27 14.25 9.32 -9.77
N ARG A 28 15.24 8.94 -8.96
CA ARG A 28 15.80 9.82 -7.92
C ARG A 28 16.49 11.03 -8.54
N ALA A 29 17.02 10.92 -9.76
CA ALA A 29 17.67 12.02 -10.47
C ALA A 29 16.69 13.11 -10.93
N ALA A 30 15.37 12.84 -10.93
CA ALA A 30 14.33 13.83 -11.15
C ALA A 30 14.25 14.88 -10.03
N PHE A 31 14.88 14.60 -8.88
CA PHE A 31 14.85 15.47 -7.72
C PHE A 31 16.25 15.75 -7.18
N ALA A 32 16.47 16.96 -6.70
CA ALA A 32 17.69 17.36 -6.02
C ALA A 32 17.37 18.10 -4.73
N THR A 33 18.25 17.97 -3.73
CA THR A 33 18.18 18.81 -2.53
C THR A 33 18.40 20.28 -2.94
N PRO A 34 17.54 21.22 -2.51
CA PRO A 34 17.76 22.62 -2.80
C PRO A 34 19.06 23.13 -2.15
N GLY A 35 19.63 24.19 -2.71
CA GLY A 35 20.79 24.85 -2.10
C GLY A 35 20.47 25.37 -0.69
N ALA A 36 21.49 25.51 0.15
CA ALA A 36 21.32 26.04 1.50
C ALA A 36 20.60 27.40 1.45
N PHE A 37 19.65 27.60 2.37
CA PHE A 37 18.84 28.82 2.47
C PHE A 37 17.96 29.12 1.23
N THR A 38 17.67 28.12 0.40
CA THR A 38 16.74 28.25 -0.74
C THR A 38 15.51 27.36 -0.57
N PHE A 39 14.40 27.76 -1.19
CA PHE A 39 13.19 26.94 -1.25
C PHE A 39 13.26 25.98 -2.44
N GLY A 40 12.83 24.74 -2.24
CA GLY A 40 12.62 23.79 -3.35
C GLY A 40 11.48 24.21 -4.27
N ASN A 41 11.49 23.72 -5.52
CA ASN A 41 10.52 24.10 -6.56
C ASN A 41 9.53 22.98 -6.97
N VAL A 42 9.67 21.73 -6.49
CA VAL A 42 8.86 20.57 -6.97
C VAL A 42 7.35 20.67 -6.67
N GLY A 43 6.50 20.60 -7.69
CA GLY A 43 5.04 20.70 -7.54
C GLY A 43 4.44 19.71 -6.53
N ARG A 44 3.31 20.09 -5.90
CA ARG A 44 2.53 19.17 -5.08
C ARG A 44 1.99 18.04 -5.97
N ASN A 45 1.94 16.81 -5.43
CA ASN A 45 1.45 15.62 -6.14
C ASN A 45 2.26 15.26 -7.41
N SER A 46 3.53 15.66 -7.50
CA SER A 46 4.41 15.29 -8.63
C SER A 46 4.74 13.79 -8.68
N VAL A 47 4.63 13.09 -7.55
CA VAL A 47 4.82 11.63 -7.42
C VAL A 47 3.54 11.03 -6.87
N TYR A 48 3.04 9.96 -7.51
CA TYR A 48 1.98 9.11 -7.00
C TYR A 48 2.55 7.75 -6.57
N GLY A 49 1.94 7.14 -5.55
CA GLY A 49 2.33 5.83 -5.04
C GLY A 49 1.76 4.67 -5.85
N PRO A 50 2.07 3.42 -5.46
CA PRO A 50 1.46 2.22 -6.01
C PRO A 50 -0.06 2.23 -5.88
N GLY A 51 -0.74 1.61 -6.83
CA GLY A 51 -2.17 1.30 -6.69
C GLY A 51 -2.39 0.24 -5.61
N MET A 52 -3.59 0.20 -5.05
CA MET A 52 -4.03 -0.81 -4.10
C MET A 52 -5.05 -1.74 -4.74
N GLN A 53 -4.86 -3.04 -4.60
CA GLN A 53 -5.79 -4.08 -5.04
C GLN A 53 -5.89 -5.16 -3.97
N THR A 54 -7.11 -5.45 -3.53
CA THR A 54 -7.40 -6.50 -2.55
C THR A 54 -8.64 -7.25 -2.99
N LEU A 55 -8.60 -8.58 -2.87
CA LEU A 55 -9.76 -9.45 -3.06
C LEU A 55 -10.13 -10.09 -1.73
N ASP A 56 -11.32 -9.80 -1.22
CA ASP A 56 -11.86 -10.41 -0.01
C ASP A 56 -12.99 -11.39 -0.36
N LEU A 57 -13.00 -12.55 0.29
CA LEU A 57 -13.96 -13.62 0.04
C LEU A 57 -14.64 -14.05 1.33
N ALA A 58 -15.95 -14.31 1.27
CA ALA A 58 -16.69 -14.89 2.38
C ALA A 58 -17.58 -16.04 1.87
N LEU A 59 -17.55 -17.17 2.58
CA LEU A 59 -18.40 -18.32 2.34
C LEU A 59 -19.14 -18.66 3.62
N ALA A 60 -20.46 -18.76 3.54
CA ALA A 60 -21.30 -19.18 4.66
C ALA A 60 -22.24 -20.30 4.22
N ARG A 61 -22.41 -21.30 5.09
CA ARG A 61 -23.36 -22.39 4.88
C ARG A 61 -24.17 -22.63 6.14
N ASP A 62 -25.46 -22.77 5.92
CA ASP A 62 -26.43 -23.15 6.92
C ASP A 62 -26.74 -24.65 6.84
N PHE A 63 -26.78 -25.28 8.01
CA PHE A 63 -27.15 -26.67 8.22
C PHE A 63 -28.38 -26.70 9.14
N ARG A 64 -29.49 -27.24 8.65
CA ARG A 64 -30.65 -27.54 9.50
C ARG A 64 -30.31 -28.78 10.31
N LEU A 65 -30.24 -28.65 11.64
CA LEU A 65 -30.01 -29.78 12.54
C LEU A 65 -31.33 -30.44 12.92
N THR A 66 -32.33 -29.63 13.26
CA THR A 66 -33.71 -30.05 13.55
C THR A 66 -34.70 -29.01 13.01
N GLU A 67 -36.00 -29.18 13.26
CA GLU A 67 -37.04 -28.20 12.91
C GLU A 67 -36.88 -26.86 13.66
N ARG A 68 -36.26 -26.88 14.84
CA ARG A 68 -36.05 -25.70 15.70
C ARG A 68 -34.59 -25.24 15.73
N ALA A 69 -33.63 -26.13 15.46
CA ALA A 69 -32.20 -25.83 15.57
C ALA A 69 -31.50 -25.69 14.21
N LYS A 70 -30.68 -24.63 14.08
CA LYS A 70 -29.88 -24.31 12.89
C LYS A 70 -28.42 -24.08 13.29
N PHE A 71 -27.51 -24.66 12.53
CA PHE A 71 -26.07 -24.43 12.65
C PHE A 71 -25.55 -23.68 11.43
N GLN A 72 -24.84 -22.60 11.64
CA GLN A 72 -24.20 -21.82 10.58
C GLN A 72 -22.68 -21.92 10.73
N PHE A 73 -22.01 -22.22 9.62
CA PHE A 73 -20.56 -22.13 9.50
C PHE A 73 -20.20 -21.05 8.50
N ARG A 74 -19.25 -20.18 8.83
CA ARG A 74 -18.77 -19.10 7.96
C ARG A 74 -17.26 -19.01 7.99
N GLY A 75 -16.67 -18.94 6.81
CA GLY A 75 -15.26 -18.60 6.60
C GLY A 75 -15.13 -17.27 5.86
N GLU A 76 -14.22 -16.43 6.33
CA GLU A 76 -13.85 -15.16 5.71
C GLU A 76 -12.35 -15.14 5.42
N PHE A 77 -11.99 -14.69 4.23
CA PHE A 77 -10.63 -14.59 3.73
C PHE A 77 -10.39 -13.15 3.29
N PHE A 78 -9.64 -12.40 4.09
CA PHE A 78 -9.19 -11.06 3.74
C PHE A 78 -7.85 -11.14 3.01
N ASN A 79 -7.69 -10.36 1.93
CA ASN A 79 -6.57 -10.48 1.01
C ASN A 79 -6.37 -11.94 0.54
N SER A 80 -7.43 -12.53 -0.03
CA SER A 80 -7.50 -13.93 -0.44
C SER A 80 -6.39 -14.35 -1.40
N LEU A 81 -5.99 -13.47 -2.31
CA LEU A 81 -4.87 -13.66 -3.26
C LEU A 81 -3.49 -13.44 -2.63
N ASN A 82 -3.43 -12.99 -1.38
CA ASN A 82 -2.19 -12.59 -0.70
C ASN A 82 -1.37 -11.55 -1.50
N HIS A 83 -2.05 -10.62 -2.16
CA HIS A 83 -1.43 -9.54 -2.92
C HIS A 83 -0.81 -8.51 -1.96
N THR A 84 0.46 -8.17 -2.17
CA THR A 84 1.15 -7.16 -1.36
C THR A 84 0.86 -5.77 -1.91
N ASN A 85 0.05 -5.01 -1.18
CA ASN A 85 -0.12 -3.59 -1.45
C ASN A 85 1.06 -2.81 -0.87
N LEU A 86 1.97 -2.40 -1.75
CA LEU A 86 3.11 -1.57 -1.41
C LEU A 86 2.64 -0.21 -0.86
N GLY A 87 3.36 0.29 0.14
CA GLY A 87 3.08 1.59 0.74
C GLY A 87 3.61 2.76 -0.09
N THR A 88 3.59 3.95 0.52
CA THR A 88 4.15 5.15 -0.11
C THR A 88 5.67 5.10 -0.18
N PRO A 89 6.27 5.53 -1.31
CA PRO A 89 7.71 5.68 -1.40
C PRO A 89 8.21 6.76 -0.44
N ASP A 90 9.44 6.59 0.04
CA ASP A 90 10.12 7.60 0.83
C ASP A 90 10.29 8.89 0.01
N ARG A 91 9.92 10.00 0.61
CA ARG A 91 9.83 11.33 -0.02
C ARG A 91 10.88 12.30 0.51
N PHE A 92 11.86 11.80 1.26
CA PHE A 92 12.89 12.61 1.89
C PHE A 92 14.13 12.62 1.00
N VAL A 93 14.26 13.65 0.16
CA VAL A 93 15.35 13.76 -0.85
C VAL A 93 16.77 13.67 -0.27
N ASN A 94 16.92 13.93 1.02
CA ASN A 94 18.17 13.90 1.77
C ASN A 94 18.39 12.59 2.56
N THR A 95 17.63 11.52 2.30
CA THR A 95 17.82 10.22 2.95
C THR A 95 18.26 9.13 1.95
N PRO A 96 18.99 8.11 2.41
CA PRO A 96 19.32 6.94 1.57
C PRO A 96 18.09 6.19 1.06
N GLN A 97 16.97 6.28 1.76
CA GLN A 97 15.72 5.59 1.43
C GLN A 97 14.91 6.29 0.34
N PHE A 98 15.29 7.50 -0.07
CA PHE A 98 14.54 8.29 -1.05
C PHE A 98 14.14 7.49 -2.29
N GLY A 99 12.84 7.50 -2.60
CA GLY A 99 12.28 6.75 -3.72
C GLY A 99 12.19 5.23 -3.53
N THR A 100 12.42 4.70 -2.32
CA THR A 100 12.18 3.30 -1.98
C THR A 100 10.91 3.14 -1.15
N ILE A 101 10.28 1.96 -1.22
CA ILE A 101 9.12 1.57 -0.43
C ILE A 101 9.55 0.44 0.50
N THR A 102 9.49 0.69 1.80
CA THR A 102 9.92 -0.25 2.84
C THR A 102 8.77 -0.84 3.65
N GLN A 103 7.53 -0.45 3.33
CA GLN A 103 6.33 -0.85 4.07
C GLN A 103 5.24 -1.31 3.10
N SER A 104 4.37 -2.19 3.59
CA SER A 104 3.08 -2.48 2.96
C SER A 104 1.99 -1.65 3.61
N THR A 105 0.96 -1.28 2.86
CA THR A 105 -0.19 -0.52 3.38
C THR A 105 -1.30 -1.42 3.91
N THR A 106 -1.36 -2.68 3.46
CA THR A 106 -2.35 -3.65 3.96
C THR A 106 -1.66 -4.81 4.67
N PRO A 107 -2.34 -5.48 5.63
CA PRO A 107 -1.90 -6.76 6.15
C PRO A 107 -1.76 -7.82 5.04
N GLY A 108 -0.99 -8.87 5.34
CA GLY A 108 -1.04 -10.12 4.58
C GLY A 108 -2.40 -10.80 4.70
N ARG A 109 -2.57 -11.92 4.01
CA ARG A 109 -3.81 -12.70 4.06
C ARG A 109 -4.22 -13.06 5.49
N GLN A 110 -5.48 -12.79 5.83
CA GLN A 110 -6.09 -13.20 7.10
C GLN A 110 -7.28 -14.11 6.85
N VAL A 111 -7.42 -15.15 7.67
CA VAL A 111 -8.53 -16.08 7.61
C VAL A 111 -9.25 -16.09 8.94
N GLN A 112 -10.56 -15.90 8.90
CA GLN A 112 -11.42 -15.95 10.08
C GLN A 112 -12.48 -17.02 9.89
N LEU A 113 -12.70 -17.82 10.93
CA LEU A 113 -13.70 -18.88 10.96
C LEU A 113 -14.67 -18.58 12.09
N SER A 114 -15.98 -18.71 11.82
CA SER A 114 -17.02 -18.57 12.83
C SER A 114 -18.07 -19.67 12.69
N ALA A 115 -18.62 -20.04 13.83
CA ALA A 115 -19.70 -21.01 13.94
C ALA A 115 -20.78 -20.44 14.87
N ARG A 116 -22.05 -20.61 14.51
CA ARG A 116 -23.19 -20.16 15.30
C ARG A 116 -24.24 -21.26 15.36
N LEU A 117 -24.74 -21.53 16.57
CA LEU A 117 -25.93 -22.35 16.82
C LEU A 117 -27.10 -21.43 17.17
N SER A 118 -28.30 -21.73 16.68
CA SER A 118 -29.53 -21.00 17.02
C SER A 118 -30.67 -22.00 17.17
N PHE A 119 -31.54 -21.78 18.16
CA PHE A 119 -32.61 -22.68 18.59
C PHE A 119 -33.82 -21.89 19.11
#